data_AF-A0A7V2SVB0-F1
#
_entry.id   AF-A0A7V2SVB0-F1
#
_cell.length_a   1.000
_cell.length_b   1.000
_cell.length_c   1.000
_cell.angle_alpha   90.00
_cell.angle_beta   90.00
_cell.angle_gamma   90.00
#
_symmetry.space_group_name_H-M   'P 1'
#
loop_
_entity.id
_entity.type
_entity.pdbx_description
1 polymer ?
#
loop_
_entity_poly.entity_id
_entity_poly.type
_entity_poly.pdbx_seq_one_letter_code
_entity_poly.pdbx_strand_id
1 'polypeptide(L)' 'MGDTLSGMIGGLLAQGYDPFDAASIGVYLHSQSAQMLSRLRGPLGFGASELAHNLPSVWRQLLG' A
#
# COMPACT_ATOMS: atom_id res chain seq x y z
N MET A 1 8.38 -2.31 2.35
CA MET A 1 9.44 -1.57 1.64
C MET A 1 9.18 -0.07 1.81
N GLY A 2 10.21 0.71 2.14
CA GLY A 2 10.03 2.10 2.58
C GLY A 2 9.67 3.09 1.46
N ASP A 3 10.26 2.92 0.28
CA ASP A 3 9.99 3.71 -0.92
C ASP A 3 8.52 3.66 -1.35
N THR A 4 7.92 2.47 -1.41
CA THR A 4 6.52 2.30 -1.78
C THR A 4 5.60 2.93 -0.73
N LEU A 5 5.88 2.71 0.57
CA LEU A 5 5.08 3.28 1.65
C LEU A 5 5.13 4.82 1.63
N SER A 6 6.32 5.39 1.52
CA SER A 6 6.50 6.84 1.43
C SER A 6 5.81 7.44 0.20
N GLY A 7 5.82 6.74 -0.94
CA GLY A 7 5.08 7.14 -2.14
C GLY A 7 3.57 7.14 -1.93
N MET A 8 3.01 6.13 -1.24
CA MET A 8 1.58 6.10 -0.87
C MET A 8 1.21 7.29 0.02
N ILE A 9 1.98 7.53 1.08
CA ILE A 9 1.73 8.62 2.03
C ILE A 9 1.85 9.97 1.31
N GLY A 10 2.90 10.17 0.51
CA GLY A 10 3.10 11.39 -0.28
C GLY A 10 1.96 11.65 -1.28
N GLY A 11 1.47 10.60 -1.94
CA GLY A 11 0.32 10.69 -2.84
C GLY A 11 -0.98 11.08 -2.12
N LEU A 12 -1.21 10.59 -0.90
CA LEU A 12 -2.38 10.95 -0.08
C LEU A 12 -2.27 12.39 0.42
N LEU A 13 -1.10 12.80 0.90
CA LEU A 13 -0.83 14.19 1.26
C LEU A 13 -1.06 15.14 0.07
N ALA A 14 -0.60 14.77 -1.13
CA ALA A 14 -0.82 15.54 -2.35
C ALA A 14 -2.31 15.65 -2.76
N GLN A 15 -3.16 14.74 -2.29
CA GLN A 15 -4.61 14.77 -2.48
C GLN A 15 -5.35 15.56 -1.38
N GLY A 16 -4.63 16.08 -0.37
CA GLY A 16 -5.20 16.93 0.68
C GLY A 16 -5.65 16.18 1.94
N TYR A 17 -5.26 14.92 2.12
CA TYR A 17 -5.50 14.21 3.38
C TYR A 17 -4.65 14.79 4.51
N ASP A 18 -5.20 14.79 5.73
CA ASP A 18 -4.44 15.16 6.92
C ASP A 18 -3.24 14.22 7.13
N PRO A 19 -2.11 14.70 7.67
CA PRO A 19 -0.90 13.88 7.79
C PRO A 19 -1.07 12.57 8.55
N PHE A 20 -1.88 12.58 9.61
CA PHE A 20 -2.17 11.38 10.39
C PHE A 20 -2.99 10.36 9.58
N ASP A 21 -4.00 10.83 8.84
CA ASP A 21 -4.84 9.98 8.00
C ASP A 21 -4.05 9.43 6.81
N ALA A 22 -3.24 10.25 6.15
CA ALA A 22 -2.36 9.82 5.07
C ALA A 22 -1.39 8.73 5.52
N ALA A 23 -0.78 8.89 6.70
CA ALA A 23 0.10 7.89 7.29
C ALA A 23 -0.66 6.59 7.62
N SER A 24 -1.82 6.72 8.26
CA SER A 24 -2.64 5.58 8.69
C SER A 24 -3.15 4.76 7.49
N ILE A 25 -3.73 5.44 6.50
CA ILE A 25 -4.22 4.83 5.25
C ILE A 25 -3.05 4.20 4.48
N GLY A 26 -1.93 4.90 4.33
CA GLY A 26 -0.74 4.40 3.64
C GLY A 26 -0.19 3.11 4.26
N VAL A 27 -0.03 3.07 5.60
CA VAL A 27 0.44 1.87 6.32
C VAL A 27 -0.55 0.72 6.19
N TYR A 28 -1.84 0.99 6.30
CA TYR A 28 -2.87 -0.03 6.16
C TYR A 28 -2.83 -0.68 4.77
N LEU A 29 -2.85 0.13 3.71
CA LEU A 29 -2.81 -0.35 2.33
C LEU A 29 -1.52 -1.09 1.99
N HIS A 30 -0.38 -0.60 2.49
CA HIS A 30 0.90 -1.27 2.34
C HIS A 30 0.86 -2.67 2.94
N SER A 31 0.34 -2.78 4.17
CA SER A 31 0.25 -4.05 4.91
C SER A 31 -0.69 -5.04 4.24
N GLN A 32 -1.86 -4.57 3.78
CA GLN A 32 -2.83 -5.40 3.07
C GLN A 32 -2.28 -5.85 1.69
N SER A 33 -1.57 -4.99 0.97
CA SER A 33 -0.93 -5.34 -0.31
C SER A 33 0.15 -6.41 -0.13
N ALA A 34 0.96 -6.30 0.93
CA ALA A 34 1.95 -7.30 1.29
C ALA A 34 1.30 -8.63 1.72
N GLN A 35 0.23 -8.60 2.50
CA GLN A 35 -0.50 -9.81 2.89
C GLN A 35 -1.12 -10.55 1.70
N MET A 36 -1.68 -9.82 0.73
CA MET A 36 -2.24 -10.46 -0.45
C MET A 36 -1.15 -11.08 -1.32
N LEU A 37 -0.02 -10.39 -1.52
CA LEU A 37 1.13 -10.95 -2.22
C LEU A 37 1.72 -12.15 -1.50
N SER A 38 1.78 -12.13 -0.17
CA SER A 38 2.35 -13.24 0.59
C SER A 38 1.54 -14.52 0.45
N ARG A 39 0.21 -14.42 0.32
CA ARG A 39 -0.67 -15.55 0.02
C ARG A 39 -0.48 -16.11 -1.39
N LEU A 40 -0.11 -15.25 -2.36
CA LEU A 40 0.04 -15.63 -3.77
C LEU A 40 1.45 -16.14 -4.10
N ARG A 41 2.49 -15.60 -3.47
CA ARG A 41 3.90 -15.83 -3.83
C ARG A 41 4.74 -16.42 -2.70
N GLY A 42 4.14 -16.65 -1.54
CA GLY A 42 4.85 -17.03 -0.32
C GLY A 42 5.29 -15.82 0.51
N PRO A 43 5.73 -16.04 1.75
CA PRO A 43 5.92 -14.97 2.74
C PRO A 43 7.05 -13.98 2.39
N LEU A 44 7.93 -14.33 1.46
CA LEU A 44 9.13 -13.58 1.09
C LEU A 44 9.36 -13.67 -0.42
N GLY A 45 10.15 -12.74 -0.97
CA GLY A 45 10.64 -12.79 -2.36
C GLY A 45 9.95 -11.85 -3.34
N PHE A 46 8.99 -11.02 -2.89
CA PHE A 46 8.42 -9.94 -3.70
C PHE A 46 9.04 -8.58 -3.35
N GLY A 47 9.25 -7.74 -4.36
CA GLY A 47 9.86 -6.42 -4.23
C GLY A 47 8.85 -5.27 -4.08
N ALA A 48 9.40 -4.06 -3.91
CA ALA A 48 8.65 -2.80 -3.86
C ALA A 48 7.72 -2.61 -5.07
N SER A 49 8.21 -2.86 -6.29
CA SER A 49 7.44 -2.72 -7.52
C SER A 49 6.24 -3.67 -7.56
N GLU A 50 6.39 -4.92 -7.13
CA GLU A 50 5.28 -5.87 -7.10
C GLU A 50 4.21 -5.45 -6.08
N LEU A 51 4.63 -4.97 -4.91
CA LEU A 51 3.73 -4.42 -3.90
C LEU A 51 2.96 -3.22 -4.45
N ALA A 52 3.63 -2.30 -5.14
CA ALA A 52 3.00 -1.14 -5.77
C ALA A 52 1.96 -1.55 -6.83
N HIS A 53 2.26 -2.52 -7.68
CA HIS A 53 1.30 -3.04 -8.67
C HIS A 53 0.08 -3.70 -8.03
N ASN A 54 0.20 -4.21 -6.80
CA ASN A 54 -0.90 -4.84 -6.09
C ASN A 54 -1.84 -3.83 -5.39
N LEU A 55 -1.39 -2.58 -5.19
CA LEU A 55 -2.12 -1.54 -4.46
C LEU A 55 -3.54 -1.25 -5.02
N PRO A 56 -3.77 -1.09 -6.35
CA PRO A 56 -5.10 -0.79 -6.87
C PRO A 56 -6.14 -1.87 -6.56
N SER A 57 -5.72 -3.13 -6.48
CA SER A 57 -6.60 -4.26 -6.14
C SER A 57 -7.07 -4.17 -4.68
N VAL A 58 -6.14 -3.89 -3.76
CA VAL A 58 -6.47 -3.68 -2.34
C VAL A 58 -7.34 -2.46 -2.15
N TRP A 59 -7.02 -1.35 -2.83
CA TRP A 59 -7.80 -0.12 -2.75
C TRP A 59 -9.25 -0.34 -3.20
N ARG A 60 -9.47 -1.09 -4.28
CA ARG A 60 -10.80 -1.42 -4.78
C ARG A 60 -11.61 -2.28 -3.79
N GLN A 61 -10.97 -3.17 -3.05
CA GLN A 61 -11.64 -3.99 -2.03
C GLN A 61 -12.15 -3.18 -0.83
N LEU A 62 -11.62 -1.97 -0.60
CA LEU A 62 -12.01 -1.11 0.52
C LEU A 62 -13.12 -0.12 0.18
N LEU A 63 -13.25 0.25 -1.10
CA LEU A 63 -14.24 1.21 -1.59
C LEU A 63 -15.42 0.58 -2.35
N GLY A 64 -15.37 -0.74 -2.58
CA GLY A 64 -16.48 -1.52 -3.13
C GLY A 64 -17.33 -2.10 -2.02
#